data_AF-A0A7V4HWX3-F1
#
_entry.id   AF-A0A7V4HWX3-F1
#
_cell.length_a   1.000
_cell.length_b   1.000
_cell.length_c   1.000
_cell.angle_alpha   90.00
_cell.angle_beta   90.00
_cell.angle_gamma   90.00
#
_symmetry.space_group_name_H-M   'P 1'
#
loop_
_entity.id
_entity.type
_entity.pdbx_description
1 polymer ?
#
loop_
_entity_poly.entity_id
_entity_poly.type
_entity_poly.pdbx_seq_one_letter_code
_entity_poly.pdbx_strand_id
1 'polypeptide(L)'
;MKIETWKLDRIRPYANNPRLNDDAVDAVAASIDGDEAWVPVPGYEGLYEVSSHGRVRRSSSSRMARAGHVLKPRLTWDGYLKYALSKRQRYWHVKAHRLVALAFLGPPPFPGAHVAHFDGDKLM
;
A
#
# COMPACT_ATOMS: atom_id res chain seq x y z
N MET A 1 -9.10 -31.76 -26.36
CA MET A 1 -9.76 -30.68 -25.58
C MET A 1 -11.18 -30.54 -26.13
N LYS A 2 -12.23 -30.86 -25.36
CA LYS A 2 -13.62 -30.70 -25.82
C LYS A 2 -14.09 -29.29 -25.46
N ILE A 3 -14.42 -28.50 -26.47
CA ILE A 3 -15.04 -27.18 -26.32
C ILE A 3 -16.52 -27.40 -26.56
N GLU A 4 -17.35 -27.14 -25.54
CA GLU A 4 -18.81 -27.21 -25.67
C GLU A 4 -19.36 -25.82 -25.93
N THR A 5 -20.22 -25.71 -26.95
CA THR A 5 -20.87 -24.46 -27.33
C THR A 5 -22.23 -24.37 -26.65
N TRP A 6 -22.37 -23.46 -25.69
CA TRP A 6 -23.63 -23.19 -25.01
C TRP A 6 -24.38 -22.05 -25.72
N LYS A 7 -25.69 -22.19 -25.90
CA LYS A 7 -26.55 -21.10 -26.42
C LYS A 7 -26.77 -20.02 -25.36
N LEU A 8 -26.75 -18.75 -25.80
CA LEU A 8 -26.79 -17.56 -24.94
C LEU A 8 -28.05 -17.49 -24.05
N ASP A 9 -29.15 -18.07 -24.52
CA ASP A 9 -30.43 -18.28 -23.81
C ASP A 9 -30.32 -19.10 -22.51
N ARG A 10 -29.19 -19.78 -22.27
CA ARG A 10 -28.92 -20.49 -21.01
C ARG A 10 -28.35 -19.60 -19.90
N ILE A 11 -27.91 -18.39 -20.23
CA ILE A 11 -27.47 -17.39 -19.26
C ILE A 11 -28.72 -16.71 -18.70
N ARG A 12 -29.04 -16.93 -17.43
CA ARG A 12 -30.10 -16.14 -16.77
C ARG A 12 -29.56 -14.73 -16.57
N PRO A 13 -30.10 -13.69 -17.25
CA PRO A 13 -29.77 -12.33 -16.87
C PRO A 13 -30.34 -12.10 -15.47
N TYR A 14 -29.55 -11.52 -14.56
CA TYR A 14 -29.98 -11.23 -13.20
C TYR A 14 -31.01 -10.09 -13.22
N ALA A 15 -32.27 -10.40 -13.55
CA ALA A 15 -33.37 -9.44 -13.60
C ALA A 15 -33.76 -8.95 -12.18
N ASN A 16 -33.51 -9.75 -11.15
CA ASN A 16 -33.84 -9.46 -9.75
C ASN A 16 -32.61 -9.47 -8.83
N ASN A 17 -31.44 -9.07 -9.31
CA ASN A 17 -30.36 -8.70 -8.38
C ASN A 17 -30.43 -7.18 -8.19
N PRO A 18 -31.24 -6.67 -7.24
CA PRO A 18 -31.25 -5.25 -6.97
C PRO A 18 -29.81 -4.83 -6.71
N ARG A 19 -29.34 -3.79 -7.41
CA ARG A 19 -28.05 -3.14 -7.13
C ARG A 19 -28.06 -2.40 -5.77
N LEU A 20 -28.95 -2.80 -4.88
CA LEU A 20 -29.08 -2.30 -3.52
C LEU A 20 -28.31 -3.27 -2.63
N ASN A 21 -26.98 -3.26 -2.76
CA ASN A 21 -26.13 -3.93 -1.79
C ASN A 21 -25.64 -2.91 -0.74
N ASP A 22 -26.28 -1.74 -0.69
CA ASP A 22 -25.87 -0.52 0.01
C ASP A 22 -25.44 -0.84 1.44
N ASP A 23 -26.22 -1.57 2.24
CA ASP A 23 -25.82 -1.92 3.61
C ASP A 23 -24.53 -2.75 3.71
N ALA A 24 -24.29 -3.66 2.75
CA ALA A 24 -23.07 -4.47 2.72
C ALA A 24 -21.90 -3.73 2.05
N VAL A 25 -22.16 -2.86 1.07
CA VAL A 25 -21.13 -2.01 0.46
C VAL A 25 -20.74 -0.90 1.42
N ASP A 26 -21.67 -0.38 2.22
CA ASP A 26 -21.51 0.63 3.26
C ASP A 26 -20.85 0.02 4.49
N ALA A 27 -21.16 -1.22 4.88
CA ALA A 27 -20.41 -1.93 5.91
C ALA A 27 -18.98 -2.24 5.45
N VAL A 28 -18.78 -2.61 4.17
CA VAL A 28 -17.45 -2.77 3.59
C VAL A 28 -16.75 -1.41 3.49
N ALA A 29 -17.40 -0.35 3.05
CA ALA A 29 -16.84 1.01 2.99
C ALA A 29 -16.50 1.54 4.39
N ALA A 30 -17.35 1.31 5.39
CA ALA A 30 -17.10 1.62 6.79
C ALA A 30 -15.97 0.76 7.39
N SER A 31 -15.72 -0.44 6.87
CA SER A 31 -14.54 -1.25 7.21
C SER A 31 -13.28 -0.85 6.45
N ILE A 32 -13.44 -0.14 5.31
CA ILE A 32 -12.36 0.44 4.50
C ILE A 32 -11.97 1.83 5.04
N ASP A 33 -12.83 2.46 5.83
CA ASP A 33 -12.56 3.72 6.51
C ASP A 33 -11.81 3.51 7.85
N GLY A 34 -10.50 3.76 7.84
CA GLY A 34 -9.92 4.56 8.92
C GLY A 34 -8.68 4.03 9.65
N ASP A 35 -8.48 2.72 9.78
CA ASP A 35 -7.28 2.22 10.46
C ASP A 35 -6.12 2.09 9.49
N GLU A 36 -5.41 3.20 9.33
CA GLU A 36 -4.07 3.20 8.79
C GLU A 36 -3.20 2.19 9.57
N ALA A 37 -3.01 1.01 9.00
CA ALA A 37 -2.20 -0.03 9.60
C ALA A 37 -0.73 0.38 9.54
N TRP A 38 -0.05 0.44 10.68
CA TRP A 38 1.38 0.78 10.78
C TRP A 38 2.19 -0.49 11.04
N VAL A 39 3.14 -0.79 10.16
CA VAL A 39 3.98 -1.98 10.22
C VAL A 39 5.46 -1.57 10.25
N PRO A 40 6.32 -2.23 11.06
CA PRO A 40 7.76 -1.97 11.04
C PRO A 40 8.34 -2.24 9.65
N VAL A 41 9.22 -1.36 9.18
CA VAL A 41 9.85 -1.51 7.87
C VAL A 41 10.97 -2.57 7.96
N PRO A 42 10.92 -3.65 7.15
CA PRO A 42 11.99 -4.64 7.12
C PRO A 42 13.35 -4.02 6.79
N GLY A 43 14.39 -4.35 7.55
CA GLY A 43 15.71 -3.75 7.48
C GLY A 43 15.85 -2.40 8.20
N TYR A 44 14.77 -1.86 8.78
CA TYR A 44 14.76 -0.65 9.60
C TYR A 44 13.96 -0.84 10.91
N GLU A 45 13.88 -2.08 11.39
CA GLU A 45 13.14 -2.46 12.58
C GLU A 45 13.61 -1.66 13.80
N GLY A 46 12.65 -1.21 14.62
CA GLY A 46 12.91 -0.35 15.78
C GLY A 46 13.29 1.10 15.44
N LEU A 47 13.42 1.46 14.17
CA LEU A 47 13.71 2.83 13.71
C LEU A 47 12.51 3.47 13.02
N TYR A 48 11.86 2.74 12.11
CA TYR A 48 10.79 3.27 11.27
C TYR A 48 9.63 2.28 11.08
N GLU A 49 8.44 2.83 10.95
CA GLU A 49 7.21 2.15 10.57
C GLU A 49 6.62 2.80 9.32
N VAL A 50 6.02 2.00 8.45
CA VAL A 50 5.30 2.44 7.26
C VAL A 50 3.84 2.09 7.41
N SER A 51 2.99 2.94 6.88
CA SER A 51 1.57 2.70 6.87
C SER A 51 1.03 2.08 5.60
N SER A 52 -0.20 1.53 5.67
CA SER A 52 -0.97 1.11 4.49
C SER A 52 -1.16 2.25 3.48
N HIS A 53 -1.24 3.49 3.97
CA HIS A 53 -1.27 4.71 3.19
C HIS A 53 0.13 5.31 3.02
N GLY A 54 1.18 4.52 2.83
CA GLY A 54 2.51 4.99 2.42
C GLY A 54 3.21 6.06 3.25
N ARG A 55 2.67 6.43 4.43
CA ARG A 55 3.29 7.36 5.37
C ARG A 55 4.36 6.63 6.13
N VAL A 56 5.46 7.32 6.43
CA VAL A 56 6.55 6.74 7.23
C VAL A 56 6.69 7.54 8.51
N ARG A 57 6.76 6.87 9.65
CA ARG A 57 6.99 7.48 10.95
C ARG A 57 8.17 6.84 11.67
N ARG A 58 8.71 7.53 12.66
CA ARG A 58 9.72 6.95 13.57
C ARG A 58 9.07 5.99 14.55
N SER A 59 9.63 4.79 14.68
CA SER A 59 9.22 3.83 15.71
C SER A 59 9.82 4.19 17.08
N SER A 60 11.04 4.73 17.11
CA SER A 60 11.74 5.13 18.33
C SER A 60 12.10 6.62 18.40
N SER A 61 12.20 7.12 19.64
CA SER A 61 12.70 8.46 19.92
C SER A 61 14.20 8.53 19.67
N SER A 62 14.64 9.64 19.08
CA SER A 62 16.04 9.99 18.87
C SER A 62 16.32 11.37 19.46
N ARG A 63 17.60 11.76 19.52
CA ARG A 63 17.99 13.10 19.98
C ARG A 63 17.29 14.24 19.21
N MET A 64 16.89 14.01 17.95
CA MET A 64 16.34 15.03 17.06
C MET A 64 14.82 14.94 16.84
N ALA A 65 14.17 13.84 17.23
CA ALA A 65 12.75 13.59 16.94
C ALA A 65 12.17 12.52 17.85
N ARG A 66 10.90 12.67 18.23
CA ARG A 66 10.16 11.72 19.07
C ARG A 66 9.67 10.51 18.27
N ALA A 67 9.43 9.40 18.96
CA ALA A 67 8.66 8.28 18.43
C ALA A 67 7.29 8.78 17.94
N GLY A 68 6.77 8.16 16.88
CA GLY A 68 5.53 8.55 16.22
C GLY A 68 5.64 9.73 15.25
N HIS A 69 6.78 10.44 15.19
CA HIS A 69 6.95 11.56 14.26
C HIS A 69 6.90 11.08 12.80
N VAL A 70 5.87 11.52 12.06
CA VAL A 70 5.69 11.25 10.62
C VAL A 70 6.68 12.08 9.81
N LEU A 71 7.43 11.42 8.92
CA LEU A 71 8.40 12.05 8.04
C LEU A 71 7.68 12.81 6.92
N LYS A 72 8.28 13.91 6.46
CA LYS A 72 7.81 14.62 5.27
C LYS A 72 8.39 13.94 4.03
N PRO A 73 7.56 13.39 3.11
CA PRO A 73 8.05 12.87 1.85
C PRO A 73 8.51 14.02 0.95
N ARG A 74 9.36 13.70 -0.03
CA ARG A 74 9.67 14.57 -1.16
C ARG A 74 9.14 13.94 -2.43
N LEU A 75 8.53 14.75 -3.28
CA LEU A 75 8.16 14.34 -4.62
C LEU A 75 9.42 14.26 -5.49
N THR A 76 9.56 13.18 -6.24
CA THR A 76 10.60 13.04 -7.27
C THR A 76 10.10 13.55 -8.61
N TRP A 77 11.03 13.82 -9.53
CA TRP A 77 10.70 14.30 -10.87
C TRP A 77 9.87 13.29 -11.67
N ASP A 78 9.99 11.99 -11.37
CA ASP A 78 9.21 10.89 -11.97
C ASP A 78 7.84 10.67 -11.30
N GLY A 79 7.45 11.55 -10.36
CA GLY A 79 6.11 11.60 -9.77
C GLY A 79 5.89 10.73 -8.54
N TYR A 80 6.94 10.15 -7.95
CA TYR A 80 6.83 9.29 -6.77
C TYR A 80 7.23 10.00 -5.48
N LEU A 81 6.61 9.62 -4.36
CA LEU A 81 7.06 10.05 -3.05
C LEU A 81 8.30 9.27 -2.61
N LYS A 82 9.30 9.97 -2.05
CA LYS A 82 10.47 9.36 -1.41
C LYS A 82 10.71 9.89 0.00
N TYR A 83 11.24 9.03 0.86
CA TYR A 83 11.67 9.34 2.22
C TYR A 83 13.18 9.26 2.36
N ALA A 84 13.74 10.09 3.25
CA ALA A 84 15.13 9.97 3.69
C ALA A 84 15.17 9.22 5.02
N LEU A 85 15.58 7.95 4.99
CA LEU A 85 15.68 7.10 6.18
C LEU A 85 17.13 7.05 6.66
N SER A 86 17.35 7.21 7.96
CA SER A 86 18.68 7.20 8.57
C SER A 86 18.90 5.95 9.41
N LYS A 87 19.99 5.23 9.16
CA LYS A 87 20.41 4.03 9.91
C LYS A 87 21.93 4.04 10.05
N ARG A 88 22.43 3.83 11.28
CA ARG A 88 23.89 3.79 11.59
C ARG A 88 24.65 5.02 11.06
N GLN A 89 24.13 6.23 11.30
CA GLN A 89 24.71 7.52 10.88
C GLN A 89 24.79 7.75 9.36
N ARG A 90 24.26 6.86 8.53
CA ARG A 90 24.09 7.07 7.08
C ARG A 90 22.60 7.23 6.76
N TYR A 91 22.28 7.92 5.68
CA TYR A 91 20.90 8.07 5.21
C TYR A 91 20.76 7.60 3.77
N TRP A 92 19.58 7.10 3.44
CA TRP A 92 19.22 6.62 2.11
C TRP A 92 17.87 7.20 1.68
N HIS A 93 17.75 7.45 0.39
CA HIS A 93 16.48 7.81 -0.22
C HIS A 93 15.76 6.55 -0.70
N VAL A 94 14.56 6.31 -0.18
CA VAL A 94 13.74 5.15 -0.55
C VAL A 94 12.36 5.64 -0.97
N LYS A 95 11.82 5.08 -2.07
CA LYS A 95 10.47 5.43 -2.55
C LYS A 95 9.39 4.83 -1.63
N ALA A 96 8.32 5.58 -1.40
CA ALA A 96 7.24 5.21 -0.48
C ALA A 96 6.58 3.88 -0.87
N HIS A 97 6.20 3.71 -2.13
CA HIS A 97 5.58 2.46 -2.62
C HIS A 97 6.46 1.23 -2.42
N ARG A 98 7.80 1.37 -2.45
CA ARG A 98 8.71 0.24 -2.21
C ARG A 98 8.73 -0.14 -0.74
N LEU A 99 8.60 0.83 0.16
CA LEU A 99 8.53 0.58 1.60
C LEU A 99 7.22 -0.14 1.96
N VAL A 100 6.11 0.32 1.38
CA VAL A 100 4.80 -0.34 1.54
C VAL A 100 4.86 -1.76 1.01
N ALA A 101 5.27 -1.96 -0.24
CA ALA A 101 5.38 -3.29 -0.81
C ALA A 101 6.29 -4.20 0.02
N LEU A 102 7.45 -3.70 0.46
CA LEU A 102 8.37 -4.47 1.29
C LEU A 102 7.75 -4.89 2.63
N ALA A 103 7.01 -4.01 3.29
CA ALA A 103 6.44 -4.26 4.60
C ALA A 103 5.19 -5.16 4.55
N PHE A 104 4.33 -4.98 3.55
CA PHE A 104 3.03 -5.68 3.47
C PHE A 104 3.06 -6.90 2.54
N LEU A 105 3.83 -6.86 1.45
CA LEU A 105 3.94 -7.96 0.49
C LEU A 105 5.21 -8.79 0.70
N GLY A 106 6.21 -8.23 1.38
CA GLY A 106 7.49 -8.89 1.65
C GLY A 106 8.56 -8.57 0.59
N PRO A 107 9.67 -9.34 0.57
CA PRO A 107 10.78 -9.08 -0.32
C PRO A 107 10.38 -9.24 -1.80
N PRO A 108 11.03 -8.50 -2.72
CA PRO A 108 10.74 -8.62 -4.14
C PRO A 108 11.00 -10.06 -4.62
N PRO A 109 10.13 -10.61 -5.49
CA PRO A 109 10.24 -12.00 -5.94
C PRO A 109 11.48 -12.28 -6.81
N PHE A 110 12.05 -11.23 -7.44
CA PHE A 110 13.28 -11.33 -8.23
C PHE A 110 14.04 -9.98 -8.25
N PRO A 111 15.36 -10.00 -8.52
CA PRO A 111 16.14 -8.78 -8.68
C PRO A 111 15.60 -7.89 -9.81
N GLY A 112 15.42 -6.60 -9.53
CA GLY A 112 14.88 -5.64 -10.51
C GLY A 112 13.35 -5.62 -10.62
N ALA A 113 12.62 -6.34 -9.76
CA ALA A 113 11.18 -6.23 -9.68
C ALA A 113 10.74 -4.78 -9.37
N HIS A 114 9.72 -4.31 -10.10
CA HIS A 114 9.11 -3.01 -9.91
C HIS A 114 7.75 -3.17 -9.23
N VAL A 115 7.42 -2.23 -8.36
CA VAL A 115 6.09 -2.11 -7.76
C VAL A 115 5.29 -1.18 -8.66
N ALA A 116 4.11 -1.64 -9.10
CA ALA A 116 3.20 -0.86 -9.92
C ALA A 116 1.98 -0.44 -9.09
N HIS A 117 1.54 0.78 -9.31
CA HIS A 117 0.25 1.28 -8.82
C HIS A 117 -0.81 0.92 -9.85
N PHE A 118 -1.78 0.08 -9.47
CA PHE A 118 -2.78 -0.48 -10.40
C PHE A 118 -3.84 0.56 -10.82
N ASP A 119 -4.06 1.58 -10.00
CA ASP A 119 -4.96 2.72 -10.22
C ASP A 119 -4.31 3.88 -10.98
N GLY A 120 -3.00 3.83 -11.20
CA GLY A 120 -2.24 4.87 -11.90
C GLY A 120 -1.93 6.10 -11.04
N ASP A 121 -2.31 6.12 -9.76
CA ASP A 121 -1.84 7.15 -8.82
C ASP A 121 -0.41 6.80 -8.40
N LYS A 122 0.51 7.75 -8.57
CA LYS A 122 1.93 7.58 -8.21
C LYS A 122 2.27 8.20 -6.87
N LEU A 123 1.33 8.97 -6.32
CA LEU A 123 1.47 9.56 -5.01
C LEU A 123 1.26 8.49 -3.95
N MET A 124 0.41 7.48 -4.20
CA MET A 124 0.21 6.26 -3.41
C MET A 124 -0.40 5.10 -4.18
#